data_AF-A0A920VXK4-F1
#
_entry.id   AF-A0A920VXK4-F1
#
_cell.length_a   1.000
_cell.length_b   1.000
_cell.length_c   1.000
_cell.angle_alpha   90.00
_cell.angle_beta   90.00
_cell.angle_gamma   90.00
#
_symmetry.space_group_name_H-M   'P 1'
#
loop_
_entity.id
_entity.type
_entity.pdbx_description
1 polymer ?
#
loop_
_entity_poly.entity_id
_entity_poly.type
_entity_poly.pdbx_seq_one_letter_code
_entity_poly.pdbx_strand_id
1 'polypeptide(L)'
;MKYWTLISAALNRKRWRTVLTIGSLTIAFMLFGMLRSVAVAFTAEVDFEGDDRLIVMSKLSFTDPLPLSYRERIRAVEGVSHVAHREWFGGTYIDRENFFPKWPVPPEDWFEVYDGFRISEQEKRDFINTRTGMVAGKALADKFNWKVGDKIPIIGIYGQKKI
;
A
#
# COMPACT_ATOMS: atom_id res chain seq x y z
N MET A 1 -36.78 34.07 20.49
CA MET A 1 -37.21 32.65 20.52
C MET A 1 -38.71 32.52 20.80
N LYS A 2 -39.60 32.90 19.88
CA LYS A 2 -41.05 33.01 20.17
C LYS A 2 -41.86 31.71 19.89
N TYR A 3 -41.30 30.76 19.13
CA TYR A 3 -42.01 29.56 18.65
C TYR A 3 -41.50 28.23 19.23
N TRP A 4 -40.46 28.24 20.06
CA TRP A 4 -39.85 27.02 20.61
C TRP A 4 -40.80 26.20 21.49
N THR A 5 -41.64 26.88 22.29
CA THR A 5 -42.64 26.26 23.15
C THR A 5 -43.78 25.61 22.35
N LEU A 6 -44.15 26.18 21.21
CA LEU A 6 -45.16 25.61 20.31
C LEU A 6 -44.62 24.37 19.59
N ILE A 7 -43.34 24.41 19.18
CA ILE A 7 -42.67 23.27 18.53
C ILE A 7 -42.51 22.10 19.51
N SER A 8 -42.06 22.34 20.74
CA SER A 8 -41.90 21.28 21.75
C SER A 8 -43.22 20.65 22.19
N ALA A 9 -44.29 21.46 22.32
CA ALA A 9 -45.64 20.96 22.59
C ALA A 9 -46.16 20.08 21.43
N ALA A 10 -45.90 20.46 20.18
CA ALA A 10 -46.30 19.68 19.00
C ALA A 10 -45.53 18.35 18.87
N LEU A 11 -44.22 18.34 19.18
CA LEU A 11 -43.38 17.15 19.17
C LEU A 11 -43.80 16.13 20.25
N ASN A 12 -44.10 16.61 21.46
CA ASN A 12 -44.51 15.77 22.60
C ASN A 12 -45.92 15.20 22.49
N ARG A 13 -46.78 15.78 21.63
CA ARG A 13 -48.15 15.30 21.40
C ARG A 13 -48.20 13.94 20.70
N LYS A 14 -47.22 13.61 19.86
CA LYS A 14 -47.15 12.31 19.14
C LYS A 14 -45.76 11.68 19.29
N ARG A 15 -45.43 11.28 20.52
CA ARG A 15 -44.10 10.76 20.92
C ARG A 15 -43.57 9.67 20.00
N TRP A 16 -44.38 8.66 19.66
CA TRP A 16 -43.96 7.56 18.79
C TRP A 16 -43.60 7.99 17.37
N ARG A 17 -44.41 8.88 16.76
CA ARG A 17 -44.14 9.39 15.42
C ARG A 17 -42.86 10.22 15.41
N THR A 18 -42.70 11.11 16.39
CA THR A 18 -41.51 11.94 16.52
C THR A 18 -40.24 11.10 16.70
N VAL A 19 -40.28 10.09 17.57
CA VAL A 19 -39.13 9.19 17.83
C VAL A 19 -38.77 8.38 16.58
N LEU A 20 -39.75 7.80 15.87
CA LEU A 20 -39.49 7.03 14.65
C LEU A 20 -38.90 7.90 13.53
N THR A 21 -39.37 9.14 13.36
CA THR A 21 -38.83 10.06 12.35
C THR A 21 -37.41 10.52 12.68
N ILE A 22 -37.14 10.87 13.95
CA ILE A 22 -35.78 11.23 14.38
C ILE A 22 -34.86 10.01 14.28
N GLY A 23 -35.31 8.83 14.73
CA GLY A 23 -34.54 7.59 14.63
C GLY A 23 -34.19 7.21 13.20
N SER A 24 -35.14 7.32 12.27
CA SER A 24 -34.88 7.08 10.84
C SER A 24 -33.83 8.05 10.27
N LEU A 25 -33.92 9.33 10.63
CA LEU A 25 -32.96 10.34 10.20
C LEU A 25 -31.57 10.08 10.80
N THR A 26 -31.49 9.73 12.08
CA THR A 26 -30.25 9.37 12.77
C THR A 26 -29.59 8.17 12.12
N ILE A 27 -30.35 7.10 11.81
CA ILE A 27 -29.83 5.91 11.14
C ILE A 27 -29.29 6.27 9.74
N ALA A 28 -30.00 7.09 8.98
CA ALA A 28 -29.54 7.53 7.66
C ALA A 28 -28.19 8.27 7.72
N PHE A 29 -28.04 9.23 8.65
CA PHE A 29 -26.78 9.93 8.85
C PHE A 29 -25.68 9.04 9.41
N MET A 30 -26.00 8.11 10.31
CA MET A 30 -25.05 7.14 10.84
C MET A 30 -24.49 6.23 9.73
N LEU A 31 -25.36 5.67 8.89
CA LEU A 31 -24.96 4.84 7.75
C LEU A 31 -24.10 5.64 6.75
N PHE A 32 -24.50 6.87 6.44
CA PHE A 32 -23.71 7.74 5.57
C PHE A 32 -22.33 8.05 6.15
N GLY A 33 -22.26 8.40 7.45
CA GLY A 33 -21.00 8.67 8.14
C GLY A 33 -20.09 7.44 8.21
N MET A 34 -20.66 6.27 8.47
CA MET A 34 -19.91 5.00 8.49
C MET A 34 -19.37 4.64 7.10
N LEU A 35 -20.20 4.76 6.06
CA LEU A 35 -19.77 4.50 4.68
C LEU A 35 -18.67 5.48 4.25
N ARG A 36 -18.79 6.76 4.61
CA ARG A 36 -17.76 7.78 4.36
C ARG A 36 -16.47 7.46 5.11
N SER A 37 -16.55 7.05 6.37
CA SER A 37 -15.38 6.66 7.17
C SER A 37 -14.64 5.49 6.52
N VAL A 38 -15.38 4.45 6.11
CA VAL A 38 -14.82 3.30 5.40
C VAL A 38 -14.20 3.73 4.06
N ALA A 39 -14.90 4.57 3.28
CA ALA A 39 -14.37 5.07 2.02
C ALA A 39 -13.06 5.86 2.21
N VAL A 40 -13.00 6.74 3.22
CA VAL A 40 -11.79 7.50 3.56
C VAL A 40 -10.68 6.57 4.03
N ALA A 41 -10.97 5.54 4.83
CA ALA A 41 -9.97 4.57 5.25
C ALA A 41 -9.32 3.85 4.05
N PHE A 42 -10.08 3.56 3.00
CA PHE A 42 -9.55 2.95 1.77
C PHE A 42 -8.82 3.94 0.85
N THR A 43 -9.12 5.24 0.88
CA THR A 43 -8.45 6.24 0.02
C THR A 43 -7.27 6.93 0.71
N ALA A 44 -7.28 7.07 2.04
CA ALA A 44 -6.23 7.75 2.79
C ALA A 44 -4.86 7.04 2.73
N GLU A 45 -4.84 5.75 2.38
CA GLU A 45 -3.61 5.00 2.15
C GLU A 45 -2.99 5.29 0.76
N VAL A 46 -3.74 5.95 -0.14
CA VAL A 46 -3.31 6.32 -1.51
C VAL A 46 -2.76 7.75 -1.58
N ASP A 47 -3.20 8.65 -0.70
CA ASP A 47 -3.06 10.11 -0.86
C ASP A 47 -1.72 10.74 -0.40
N PHE A 48 -0.73 9.99 0.10
CA PHE A 48 0.45 10.63 0.72
C PHE A 48 1.84 10.21 0.22
N GLU A 49 1.95 9.32 -0.77
CA GLU A 49 3.27 8.91 -1.27
C GLU A 49 3.36 8.83 -2.80
N GLY A 50 2.31 9.18 -3.57
CA GLY A 50 2.24 8.86 -5.00
C GLY A 50 2.36 10.01 -6.01
N ASP A 51 2.12 11.25 -5.62
CA ASP A 51 1.81 12.33 -6.57
C ASP A 51 2.94 12.63 -7.58
N ASP A 52 4.20 12.43 -7.18
CA ASP A 52 5.37 12.68 -8.03
C ASP A 52 5.91 11.41 -8.71
N ARG A 53 5.21 10.26 -8.63
CA ARG A 53 5.71 8.96 -9.11
C ARG A 53 4.85 8.34 -10.19
N LEU A 54 5.42 8.18 -11.38
CA LEU A 54 4.79 7.48 -12.50
C LEU A 54 5.30 6.04 -12.61
N ILE A 55 4.37 5.07 -12.62
CA ILE A 55 4.69 3.66 -12.85
C ILE A 55 4.50 3.32 -14.33
N VAL A 56 5.59 2.89 -14.99
CA VAL A 56 5.56 2.39 -16.37
C VAL A 56 5.63 0.85 -16.35
N MET A 57 4.71 0.20 -17.05
CA MET A 57 4.65 -1.27 -17.14
C MET A 57 4.46 -1.74 -18.58
N SER A 58 4.79 -3.01 -18.83
CA SER A 58 4.48 -3.65 -20.11
C SER A 58 2.97 -3.72 -20.32
N LYS A 59 2.54 -3.49 -21.58
CA LYS A 59 1.13 -3.64 -21.98
C LYS A 59 0.65 -5.09 -21.89
N LEU A 60 1.56 -6.06 -21.94
CA LEU A 60 1.23 -7.49 -21.94
C LEU A 60 0.88 -7.98 -20.52
N SER A 61 1.79 -7.77 -19.56
CA SER A 61 1.62 -8.15 -18.16
C SER A 61 2.65 -7.43 -17.29
N PHE A 62 2.36 -7.26 -16.00
CA PHE A 62 3.33 -6.76 -15.02
C PHE A 62 4.50 -7.73 -14.78
N THR A 63 4.35 -9.00 -15.17
CA THR A 63 5.39 -10.04 -15.07
C THR A 63 6.34 -10.04 -16.26
N ASP A 64 6.00 -9.34 -17.35
CA ASP A 64 6.85 -9.24 -18.53
C ASP A 64 7.78 -8.03 -18.38
N PRO A 65 9.12 -8.23 -18.30
CA PRO A 65 10.05 -7.15 -18.06
C PRO A 65 10.12 -6.20 -19.27
N LEU A 66 10.34 -4.92 -18.99
CA LEU A 66 10.69 -3.95 -20.01
C LEU A 66 12.20 -4.02 -20.33
N PRO A 67 12.63 -3.77 -21.58
CA PRO A 67 14.06 -3.71 -21.90
C PRO A 67 14.77 -2.65 -21.06
N LEU A 68 15.93 -2.98 -20.48
CA LEU A 68 16.71 -2.05 -19.66
C LEU A 68 17.12 -0.77 -20.41
N SER A 69 17.24 -0.84 -21.75
CA SER A 69 17.50 0.33 -22.60
C SER A 69 16.44 1.43 -22.49
N TYR A 70 15.22 1.09 -22.06
CA TYR A 70 14.16 2.09 -21.85
C TYR A 70 14.45 2.96 -20.63
N ARG A 71 15.26 2.50 -19.67
CA ARG A 71 15.63 3.29 -18.47
C ARG A 71 16.24 4.64 -18.85
N GLU A 72 17.26 4.64 -19.71
CA GLU A 72 17.92 5.88 -20.13
C GLU A 72 17.00 6.75 -21.00
N ARG A 73 16.12 6.14 -21.80
CA ARG A 73 15.13 6.87 -22.59
C ARG A 73 14.10 7.59 -21.72
N ILE A 74 13.65 6.96 -20.63
CA ILE A 74 12.73 7.54 -19.66
C ILE A 74 13.43 8.64 -18.86
N ARG A 75 14.67 8.41 -18.43
CA ARG A 75 15.46 9.41 -17.70
C ARG A 75 15.71 10.69 -18.52
N ALA A 76 15.77 10.57 -19.86
CA ALA A 76 15.94 11.72 -20.75
C ALA A 76 14.66 12.56 -20.97
N VAL A 77 13.50 12.13 -20.45
CA VAL A 77 12.25 12.89 -20.57
C VAL A 77 12.29 14.09 -19.62
N GLU A 78 11.90 15.26 -20.11
CA GLU A 78 11.83 16.48 -19.31
C GLU A 78 10.88 16.29 -18.11
N GLY A 79 11.34 16.71 -16.92
CA GLY A 79 10.61 16.57 -15.66
C GLY A 79 10.86 15.26 -14.90
N VAL A 80 11.59 14.30 -15.47
CA VAL A 80 11.97 13.07 -14.76
C VAL A 80 13.25 13.31 -13.94
N SER A 81 13.16 13.18 -12.62
CA SER A 81 14.30 13.32 -11.70
C SER A 81 15.09 12.01 -11.53
N HIS A 82 14.40 10.92 -11.17
CA HIS A 82 14.99 9.61 -10.89
C HIS A 82 14.22 8.49 -11.60
N VAL A 83 14.92 7.41 -11.94
CA VAL A 83 14.32 6.23 -12.58
C VAL A 83 14.87 4.98 -11.91
N ALA A 84 13.99 4.21 -11.28
CA ALA A 84 14.28 2.90 -10.74
C ALA A 84 13.41 1.84 -11.44
N HIS A 85 13.94 0.63 -11.59
CA HIS A 85 13.16 -0.51 -12.06
C HIS A 85 12.84 -1.44 -10.89
N ARG A 86 11.76 -2.21 -11.04
CA ARG A 86 11.46 -3.33 -10.16
C ARG A 86 10.94 -4.47 -11.00
N GLU A 87 11.32 -5.68 -10.65
CA GLU A 87 10.85 -6.87 -11.34
C GLU A 87 10.12 -7.78 -10.38
N TRP A 88 9.09 -8.48 -10.86
CA TRP A 88 8.44 -9.47 -10.03
C TRP A 88 9.32 -10.72 -9.97
N PHE A 89 9.89 -10.99 -8.81
CA PHE A 89 10.53 -12.26 -8.53
C PHE A 89 9.51 -13.17 -7.86
N GLY A 90 9.05 -14.15 -8.62
CA GLY A 90 8.26 -15.23 -8.07
C GLY A 90 9.02 -16.03 -7.01
N GLY A 91 8.35 -17.02 -6.43
CA GLY A 91 8.99 -17.98 -5.54
C GLY A 91 8.23 -18.17 -4.25
N THR A 92 8.62 -19.20 -3.53
CA THR A 92 7.99 -19.64 -2.30
C THR A 92 8.99 -19.53 -1.15
N TYR A 93 8.49 -19.21 0.04
CA TYR A 93 9.27 -19.23 1.27
C TYR A 93 8.72 -20.33 2.16
N ILE A 94 9.54 -21.34 2.48
CA ILE A 94 9.13 -22.55 3.20
C ILE A 94 8.04 -23.34 2.44
N ASP A 95 6.80 -22.85 2.47
CA ASP A 95 5.60 -23.46 1.89
C ASP A 95 4.83 -22.48 1.01
N ARG A 96 4.04 -22.98 0.06
CA ARG A 96 3.25 -22.15 -0.88
C ARG A 96 2.28 -21.20 -0.18
N GLU A 97 1.80 -21.57 1.01
CA GLU A 97 0.90 -20.75 1.84
C GLU A 97 1.58 -19.50 2.39
N ASN A 98 2.91 -19.50 2.48
CA ASN A 98 3.72 -18.39 2.98
C ASN A 98 4.18 -17.45 1.84
N PHE A 99 3.35 -17.30 0.81
CA PHE A 99 3.64 -16.42 -0.31
C PHE A 99 3.69 -14.95 0.13
N PHE A 100 4.72 -14.25 -0.35
CA PHE A 100 4.80 -12.80 -0.35
C PHE A 100 5.51 -12.34 -1.63
N PRO A 101 5.15 -11.15 -2.15
CA PRO A 101 5.79 -10.60 -3.34
C PRO A 101 7.24 -10.23 -3.04
N LYS A 102 8.14 -10.55 -3.97
CA LYS A 102 9.57 -10.23 -3.88
C LYS A 102 9.93 -9.38 -5.09
N TRP A 103 10.63 -8.28 -4.84
CA TRP A 103 10.95 -7.29 -5.86
C TRP A 103 12.46 -7.05 -5.86
N PRO A 104 13.22 -7.64 -6.80
CA PRO A 104 14.57 -7.21 -7.08
C PRO A 104 14.52 -5.79 -7.63
N VAL A 105 15.36 -4.94 -7.06
CA VAL A 105 15.43 -3.51 -7.34
C VAL A 105 16.89 -3.06 -7.37
N PRO A 106 17.26 -2.03 -8.15
CA PRO A 106 18.55 -1.36 -8.04
C PRO A 106 18.61 -0.63 -6.68
N PRO A 107 19.51 -1.03 -5.75
CA PRO A 107 19.44 -0.57 -4.36
C PRO A 107 19.51 0.96 -4.19
N GLU A 108 20.38 1.63 -4.92
CA GLU A 108 20.60 3.08 -4.83
C GLU A 108 19.41 3.84 -5.44
N ASP A 109 19.17 3.65 -6.74
CA ASP A 109 18.07 4.28 -7.49
C ASP A 109 16.70 4.06 -6.79
N TRP A 110 16.48 2.89 -6.17
CA TRP A 110 15.21 2.57 -5.53
C TRP A 110 14.89 3.46 -4.32
N PHE A 111 15.88 3.76 -3.47
CA PHE A 111 15.67 4.65 -2.32
C PHE A 111 15.60 6.13 -2.71
N GLU A 112 16.15 6.52 -3.86
CA GLU A 112 15.96 7.87 -4.41
C GLU A 112 14.52 8.07 -4.91
N VAL A 113 13.94 7.05 -5.55
CA VAL A 113 12.54 7.09 -6.02
C VAL A 113 11.53 6.89 -4.88
N TYR A 114 11.89 6.11 -3.86
CA TYR A 114 11.04 5.84 -2.68
C TYR A 114 11.67 6.39 -1.40
N ASP A 115 11.57 7.70 -1.21
CA ASP A 115 12.12 8.44 -0.08
C ASP A 115 11.30 8.31 1.23
N GLY A 116 10.03 7.88 1.14
CA GLY A 116 9.16 7.66 2.30
C GLY A 116 9.54 6.49 3.23
N PHE A 117 10.49 5.64 2.84
CA PHE A 117 10.89 4.49 3.65
C PHE A 117 11.58 4.92 4.96
N ARG A 118 11.00 4.53 6.09
CA ARG A 118 11.60 4.67 7.42
C ARG A 118 12.64 3.57 7.66
N ILE A 119 13.84 3.78 7.13
CA ILE A 119 15.00 2.88 7.23
C ILE A 119 16.25 3.70 7.56
N SER A 120 17.09 3.19 8.48
CA SER A 120 18.29 3.92 8.89
C SER A 120 19.34 3.96 7.77
N GLU A 121 20.18 4.99 7.78
CA GLU A 121 21.29 5.11 6.82
C GLU A 121 22.26 3.92 6.87
N GLN A 122 22.40 3.27 8.02
CA GLN A 122 23.21 2.06 8.13
C GLN A 122 22.55 0.88 7.42
N GLU A 123 21.26 0.64 7.65
CA GLU A 123 20.52 -0.45 6.99
C GLU A 123 20.45 -0.25 5.46
N LYS A 124 20.34 1.01 4.99
CA LYS A 124 20.44 1.33 3.56
C LYS A 124 21.80 0.91 3.00
N ARG A 125 22.89 1.29 3.66
CA ARG A 125 24.25 0.90 3.25
C ARG A 125 24.45 -0.61 3.29
N ASP A 126 23.92 -1.28 4.30
CA ASP A 126 24.03 -2.74 4.41
C ASP A 126 23.29 -3.43 3.26
N PHE A 127 22.12 -2.93 2.87
CA PHE A 127 21.39 -3.42 1.70
C PHE A 127 22.14 -3.18 0.39
N ILE A 128 22.65 -1.96 0.17
CA ILE A 128 23.42 -1.60 -1.04
C ILE A 128 24.67 -2.49 -1.18
N ASN A 129 25.38 -2.75 -0.08
CA ASN A 129 26.63 -3.52 -0.09
C ASN A 129 26.40 -5.04 -0.08
N THR A 130 25.20 -5.52 0.22
CA THR A 130 24.90 -6.95 0.32
C THR A 130 24.11 -7.40 -0.90
N ARG A 131 24.79 -8.06 -1.85
CA ARG A 131 24.15 -8.56 -3.09
C ARG A 131 22.94 -9.47 -2.87
N THR A 132 22.94 -10.23 -1.77
CA THR A 132 21.83 -11.13 -1.37
C THR A 132 21.00 -10.55 -0.23
N GLY A 133 21.08 -9.24 -0.01
CA GLY A 133 20.33 -8.53 1.01
C GLY A 133 18.85 -8.45 0.65
N MET A 134 18.01 -8.31 1.66
CA MET A 134 16.58 -8.09 1.51
C MET A 134 16.13 -7.09 2.56
N VAL A 135 15.28 -6.15 2.13
CA VAL A 135 14.51 -5.30 3.05
C VAL A 135 13.10 -5.86 3.11
N ALA A 136 12.66 -6.20 4.33
CA ALA A 136 11.31 -6.70 4.58
C ALA A 136 10.49 -5.65 5.34
N GLY A 137 9.22 -5.48 4.97
CA GLY A 137 8.32 -4.63 5.73
C GLY A 137 8.07 -5.18 7.14
N LYS A 138 7.83 -4.29 8.10
CA LYS A 138 7.67 -4.65 9.53
C LYS A 138 6.65 -5.77 9.75
N ALA A 139 5.47 -5.68 9.15
CA ALA A 139 4.43 -6.71 9.30
C ALA A 139 4.87 -8.10 8.81
N LEU A 140 5.69 -8.16 7.76
CA LEU A 140 6.23 -9.41 7.22
C LEU A 140 7.31 -9.98 8.15
N ALA A 141 8.20 -9.13 8.63
CA ALA A 141 9.24 -9.51 9.59
C ALA A 141 8.62 -10.03 10.89
N ASP A 142 7.59 -9.34 11.42
CA ASP A 142 6.87 -9.74 12.63
C ASP A 142 6.14 -11.09 12.43
N LYS A 143 5.49 -11.29 11.27
CA LYS A 143 4.78 -12.55 10.94
C LYS A 143 5.70 -13.77 11.00
N PHE A 144 6.92 -13.65 10.48
CA PHE A 144 7.89 -14.75 10.43
C PHE A 144 8.96 -14.67 11.53
N ASN A 145 8.81 -13.72 12.46
CA ASN A 145 9.75 -13.46 13.55
C ASN A 145 11.21 -13.28 13.08
N TRP A 146 11.40 -12.62 11.93
CA TRP A 146 12.71 -12.35 11.34
C TRP A 146 13.43 -11.22 12.06
N LYS A 147 14.76 -11.33 12.10
CA LYS A 147 15.66 -10.32 12.62
C LYS A 147 16.66 -9.89 11.55
N VAL A 148 17.20 -8.68 11.71
CA VAL A 148 18.30 -8.21 10.86
C VAL A 148 19.48 -9.18 10.99
N GLY A 149 19.97 -9.66 9.84
CA GLY A 149 21.04 -10.67 9.76
C GLY A 149 20.57 -12.11 9.53
N ASP A 150 19.27 -12.39 9.65
CA ASP A 150 18.73 -13.71 9.36
C ASP A 150 18.88 -14.08 7.87
N LYS A 151 19.14 -15.37 7.61
CA LYS A 151 19.19 -15.91 6.25
C LYS A 151 17.83 -16.47 5.88
N ILE A 152 17.18 -15.82 4.91
CA ILE A 152 15.84 -16.17 4.44
C ILE A 152 15.95 -16.91 3.10
N PRO A 153 15.89 -18.25 3.06
CA PRO A 153 16.00 -19.00 1.82
C PRO A 153 14.73 -18.82 0.98
N ILE A 154 14.87 -18.20 -0.20
CA ILE A 154 13.79 -18.12 -1.18
C ILE A 154 13.94 -19.25 -2.20
N ILE A 155 12.87 -20.02 -2.40
CA ILE A 155 12.79 -21.05 -3.42
C ILE A 155 12.28 -20.38 -4.70
N GLY A 156 13.14 -20.29 -5.72
CA GLY A 156 12.79 -19.69 -7.01
C GLY A 156 11.71 -20.47 -7.77
N ILE A 157 10.93 -19.78 -8.61
CA ILE A 157 9.97 -20.40 -9.53
C ILE A 157 10.67 -21.15 -10.67
N TYR A 158 11.77 -20.60 -11.18
CA TYR A 158 12.52 -21.17 -12.29
C TYR A 158 13.60 -22.12 -11.74
N GLY A 159 13.29 -23.42 -11.69
CA GLY A 159 14.23 -24.43 -11.21
C GLY A 159 13.62 -25.60 -10.45
N GLN A 160 12.30 -25.68 -10.26
CA GLN A 160 11.69 -26.90 -9.77
C GLN A 160 11.83 -28.00 -10.83
N LYS A 161 12.91 -28.80 -10.75
CA LYS A 161 12.92 -30.13 -11.36
C LYS A 161 11.68 -30.84 -10.84
N LYS A 162 10.74 -31.15 -11.74
CA LYS A 162 9.71 -32.15 -11.48
C LYS A 162 10.45 -33.42 -11.06
N ILE A 163 10.33 -33.77 -9.79
CA ILE A 163 10.61 -35.13 -9.31
C ILE A 163 9.45 -36.00 -9.78
#